data_AF-A0A3P1X6E0-F1
#
_entry.id   AF-A0A3P1X6E0-F1
#
_cell.length_a   1.000
_cell.length_b   1.000
_cell.length_c   1.000
_cell.angle_alpha   90.00
_cell.angle_beta   90.00
_cell.angle_gamma   90.00
#
_symmetry.space_group_name_H-M   'P 1'
#
loop_
_entity.id
_entity.type
_entity.pdbx_description
1 polymer ?
#
loop_
_entity_poly.entity_id
_entity_poly.type
_entity_poly.pdbx_seq_one_letter_code
_entity_poly.pdbx_strand_id
1 'polypeptide(L)' 'WLLVAHYREESIVKRWQQDPLWQMLTAAQKQQVASVDSNTWARMRGIFAAERIAADTVKIFHHQPLTVVK' A
#
# COMPACT_ATOMS: atom_id res chain seq x y z
N TRP A 1 -2.58 -9.89 1.16
CA TRP A 1 -2.27 -8.45 1.18
C TRP A 1 -1.80 -7.98 -0.18
N LEU A 2 -2.25 -6.80 -0.59
CA LEU A 2 -1.75 -6.05 -1.75
C LEU A 2 -1.38 -4.65 -1.27
N LEU A 3 -0.10 -4.30 -1.35
CA LEU A 3 0.43 -3.00 -0.92
C LEU A 3 0.65 -2.13 -2.15
N VAL A 4 0.02 -0.96 -2.19
CA VAL A 4 -0.02 -0.12 -3.39
C VAL A 4 0.61 1.24 -3.13
N ALA A 5 1.73 1.50 -3.78
CA ALA A 5 2.33 2.82 -3.84
C ALA A 5 1.70 3.64 -4.97
N HIS A 6 0.90 4.66 -4.63
CA HIS A 6 0.31 5.56 -5.63
C HIS A 6 1.29 6.70 -5.96
N TYR A 7 1.74 6.78 -7.21
CA TYR A 7 2.64 7.86 -7.66
C TYR A 7 1.90 9.17 -7.99
N ARG A 8 0.58 9.09 -8.20
CA ARG A 8 -0.34 10.19 -8.50
C ARG A 8 -1.70 9.90 -7.86
N GLU A 9 -2.50 10.94 -7.60
CA GLU A 9 -3.84 10.79 -7.02
C GLU A 9 -4.78 9.94 -7.88
N GLU A 10 -4.70 10.10 -9.20
CA GLU A 10 -5.41 9.27 -10.16
C GLU A 10 -4.51 8.14 -10.67
N SER A 11 -4.38 7.09 -9.87
CA SER A 11 -3.55 5.92 -10.20
C SER A 11 -4.31 4.89 -11.04
N ILE A 12 -3.59 4.09 -11.84
CA ILE A 12 -4.15 2.96 -12.58
C ILE A 12 -4.91 1.96 -11.68
N VAL A 13 -4.51 1.84 -10.41
CA VAL A 13 -5.17 0.96 -9.44
C VAL A 13 -6.61 1.38 -9.17
N LYS A 14 -6.95 2.68 -9.24
CA LYS A 14 -8.36 3.12 -9.13
C LYS A 14 -9.21 2.63 -10.30
N ARG A 15 -8.63 2.55 -11.50
CA ARG A 15 -9.31 1.96 -12.67
C ARG A 15 -9.45 0.45 -12.51
N TRP A 16 -8.39 -0.23 -12.08
CA TRP A 16 -8.44 -1.68 -11.86
C TRP A 16 -9.43 -2.07 -10.77
N GLN A 17 -9.59 -1.27 -9.71
CA GLN A 17 -10.59 -1.50 -8.66
C GLN A 17 -12.04 -1.59 -9.18
N GLN A 18 -12.33 -1.00 -10.34
CA GLN A 18 -13.64 -1.02 -10.99
C GLN A 18 -13.81 -2.24 -11.93
N ASP A 19 -12.72 -2.95 -12.25
CA ASP A 19 -12.73 -4.12 -13.12
C ASP A 19 -13.28 -5.35 -12.38
N PRO A 20 -14.17 -6.16 -12.98
CA PRO A 20 -14.69 -7.38 -12.35
C PRO A 20 -13.61 -8.35 -11.87
N LEU A 21 -12.47 -8.43 -12.55
CA LEU A 21 -11.37 -9.33 -12.18
C LEU A 21 -10.71 -8.89 -10.86
N TRP A 22 -10.79 -7.62 -10.50
CA TRP A 22 -10.27 -7.14 -9.22
C TRP A 22 -10.97 -7.80 -8.03
N GLN A 23 -12.28 -8.04 -8.15
CA GLN A 23 -13.06 -8.70 -7.11
C GLN A 23 -12.70 -10.19 -6.93
N MET A 24 -11.97 -10.78 -7.89
CA MET A 24 -11.44 -12.15 -7.76
C MET A 24 -10.17 -12.21 -6.93
N LEU A 25 -9.48 -11.09 -6.69
CA LEU A 25 -8.26 -11.06 -5.88
C LEU A 25 -8.60 -11.36 -4.42
N THR A 26 -7.94 -12.37 -3.82
CA THR A 26 -8.10 -12.68 -2.39
C THR A 26 -7.82 -11.48 -1.50
N ALA A 27 -6.88 -10.61 -1.90
CA ALA A 27 -6.60 -9.38 -1.17
C ALA A 27 -7.77 -8.39 -1.20
N ALA A 28 -8.47 -8.24 -2.33
CA ALA A 28 -9.66 -7.39 -2.43
C ALA A 28 -10.82 -7.98 -1.63
N GLN A 29 -11.07 -9.29 -1.75
CA GLN A 29 -12.12 -10.01 -1.03
C GLN A 29 -11.98 -9.91 0.49
N LYS A 30 -10.74 -9.95 1.00
CA LYS A 30 -10.44 -9.86 2.44
C LYS A 30 -10.23 -8.43 2.93
N GLN A 31 -10.49 -7.41 2.10
CA GLN A 31 -10.19 -6.00 2.42
C GLN A 31 -8.72 -5.75 2.82
N GLN A 32 -7.81 -6.54 2.27
CA GLN A 32 -6.36 -6.51 2.52
C GLN A 32 -5.61 -5.77 1.41
N VAL A 33 -6.16 -4.66 0.93
CA VAL A 33 -5.50 -3.75 -0.02
C VAL A 33 -5.17 -2.47 0.74
N ALA A 34 -3.88 -2.14 0.87
CA ALA A 34 -3.42 -0.98 1.62
C ALA A 34 -2.59 -0.05 0.74
N SER A 35 -2.86 1.25 0.82
CA SER A 35 -2.04 2.28 0.18
C SER A 35 -0.83 2.60 1.05
N VAL A 36 0.35 2.71 0.42
CA VAL A 36 1.62 3.04 1.07
C VAL A 36 2.27 4.26 0.44
N ASP A 37 3.19 4.91 1.16
CA ASP A 37 3.91 6.08 0.66
C ASP A 37 4.87 5.72 -0.48
N SER A 38 4.71 6.36 -1.64
CA SER A 38 5.50 6.04 -2.83
C SER A 38 6.96 6.47 -2.75
N ASN A 39 7.28 7.50 -1.96
CA ASN A 39 8.66 7.91 -1.76
C ASN A 39 9.43 6.83 -1.00
N THR A 40 8.93 6.45 0.16
CA THR A 40 9.53 5.47 1.05
C THR A 40 9.62 4.09 0.38
N TRP A 41 8.54 3.63 -0.26
CA TRP A 41 8.45 2.26 -0.74
C TRP A 41 9.07 2.02 -2.12
N ALA A 42 9.22 3.05 -2.95
CA ALA A 42 9.75 2.86 -4.30
C ALA A 42 10.98 3.71 -4.65
N ARG A 43 11.14 4.90 -4.06
CA ARG A 43 12.23 5.82 -4.42
C ARG A 43 13.40 5.73 -3.46
N MET A 44 13.12 5.63 -2.16
CA MET A 44 14.12 5.53 -1.11
C MET A 44 14.56 4.08 -0.94
N ARG A 45 15.88 3.83 -1.01
CA ARG A 45 16.48 2.48 -0.95
C ARG A 45 17.56 2.35 0.13
N GLY A 46 17.50 3.22 1.14
CA GLY A 46 18.43 3.23 2.28
C GLY A 46 17.86 2.51 3.51
N ILE A 47 18.69 2.37 4.54
CA ILE A 47 18.33 1.65 5.78
C ILE A 47 17.12 2.27 6.50
N PHE A 48 17.01 3.59 6.54
CA PHE A 48 15.83 4.27 7.13
C PHE A 48 14.53 3.98 6.36
N ALA A 49 14.61 3.84 5.04
CA ALA A 49 13.44 3.45 4.24
C ALA A 49 13.05 1.99 4.55
N ALA A 50 14.02 1.10 4.71
CA ALA A 50 13.77 -0.30 5.08
C ALA A 50 13.12 -0.42 6.47
N GLU A 51 13.62 0.31 7.46
CA GLU A 51 13.02 0.38 8.81
C GLU A 51 11.58 0.88 8.75
N ARG A 52 11.34 1.92 7.94
CA ARG A 52 10.01 2.47 7.76
C ARG A 52 9.04 1.50 7.07
N ILE A 53 9.48 0.84 6.00
CA ILE A 53 8.72 -0.21 5.31
C ILE A 53 8.34 -1.33 6.28
N ALA A 54 9.29 -1.79 7.11
CA ALA A 54 9.05 -2.83 8.10
C ALA A 54 8.01 -2.38 9.15
N ALA A 55 8.17 -1.19 9.71
CA ALA A 55 7.25 -0.64 10.70
C ALA A 55 5.82 -0.44 10.13
N ASP A 56 5.71 0.08 8.90
CA ASP A 56 4.43 0.24 8.21
C ASP A 56 3.78 -1.11 7.93
N THR A 57 4.55 -2.11 7.51
CA THR A 57 4.05 -3.48 7.23
C THR A 57 3.42 -4.12 8.46
N VAL A 58 4.09 -4.03 9.62
CA VAL A 58 3.55 -4.55 10.89
C VAL A 58 2.21 -3.88 11.22
N LYS A 59 2.13 -2.55 11.11
CA LYS A 59 0.89 -1.81 11.36
C LYS A 59 -0.24 -2.24 10.41
N ILE A 60 0.05 -2.35 9.11
CA ILE A 60 -0.92 -2.77 8.10
C ILE A 60 -1.48 -4.16 8.45
N PHE A 61 -0.62 -5.11 8.80
CA PHE A 61 -1.05 -6.48 9.10
C PHE A 61 -1.87 -6.58 10.38
N HIS A 62 -1.67 -5.65 11.32
CA HIS A 62 -2.47 -5.50 12.53
C HIS A 62 -3.66 -4.54 12.36
N HIS A 63 -3.98 -4.09 11.14
CA HIS A 63 -5.07 -3.14 10.85
C HIS A 63 -4.97 -1.82 11.63
N GLN A 64 -3.73 -1.38 11.89
CA GLN A 64 -3.43 -0.13 12.59
C GLN A 64 -3.19 1.01 11.60
N PRO A 65 -3.48 2.27 11.99
CA PRO A 65 -3.25 3.42 11.12
C PRO A 65 -1.76 3.64 10.85
N LEU A 66 -1.43 4.00 9.60
CA LEU A 66 -0.09 4.40 9.23
C LEU A 66 0.23 5.79 9.80
N THR A 67 1.46 5.95 10.30
CA THR A 67 1.91 7.23 10.86
C THR A 67 2.24 8.19 9.71
N VAL A 68 1.40 9.19 9.45
CA VAL A 68 1.71 10.23 8.46
C VAL A 68 2.75 11.17 9.06
N VAL A 69 3.96 11.18 8.48
CA VAL A 69 4.95 12.21 8.78
C VAL A 69 4.69 13.35 7.79
N LYS A 70 4.35 14.53 8.32
CA LYS A 70 4.14 15.75 7.53
C LYS A 70 5.45 16.26 6.94
#